data_AF-A0AAN0JP73-F1
#
_entry.id   AF-A0AAN0JP73-F1
#
_cell.length_a   1.000
_cell.length_b   1.000
_cell.length_c   1.000
_cell.angle_alpha   90.00
_cell.angle_beta   90.00
_cell.angle_gamma   90.00
#
_symmetry.space_group_name_H-M   'P 1'
#
loop_
_entity.id
_entity.type
_entity.pdbx_description
1 polymer ?
#
loop_
_entity_poly.entity_id
_entity_poly.type
_entity_poly.pdbx_seq_one_letter_code
_entity_poly.pdbx_strand_id
1 'polypeptide(L)'
;METKPLLIVWQDKNTVPVPQGMFPLLIINLLSHKNDYCTVDFPQSTFSPLDPQYYRYRDALSLWIKIKIRVWKRYTLHIINHYTHIEVYFVGSVQKAKQICPYIRKLVMKAVSDSAKAINIEYNHVTAFSCPKRSTCYCVVDVEEEDFETNCTSCADSADISGDSYWCWFGIVDCDSKIIMSDSGHSQVLNVCDLDDILTDLKDGHYYSSDWKDLGLKLGLYDTTLSAIESNYFDVEDRLRKCIVKWLQRANGVDDKGGPTWTTLVRALEQCDSKPTAEHIRYNRFKRNANQSQTDDELCPPTSKKNKHKP
;
A
#
# COMPACT_ATOMS: atom_id res chain seq x y z
N MET A 1 18.97 -8.84 -14.68
CA MET A 1 18.47 -7.45 -14.75
C MET A 1 18.26 -6.94 -13.34
N GLU A 2 18.61 -5.69 -13.11
CA GLU A 2 18.43 -5.01 -11.82
C GLU A 2 17.12 -4.21 -11.82
N THR A 3 16.62 -3.98 -10.62
CA THR A 3 15.40 -3.21 -10.38
C THR A 3 15.67 -1.74 -10.65
N LYS A 4 14.78 -1.07 -11.38
CA LYS A 4 14.88 0.38 -11.57
C LYS A 4 14.47 1.06 -10.27
N PRO A 5 15.18 2.10 -9.81
CA PRO A 5 14.83 2.76 -8.57
C PRO A 5 13.46 3.45 -8.68
N LEU A 6 12.70 3.41 -7.59
CA LEU A 6 11.46 4.16 -7.45
C LEU A 6 11.80 5.59 -7.01
N LEU A 7 11.24 6.59 -7.67
CA LEU A 7 11.44 7.99 -7.32
C LEU A 7 10.20 8.55 -6.64
N ILE A 8 10.42 9.43 -5.67
CA ILE A 8 9.38 10.22 -5.01
C ILE A 8 9.61 11.67 -5.36
N VAL A 9 8.63 12.28 -6.03
CA VAL A 9 8.72 13.61 -6.62
C VAL A 9 7.59 14.48 -6.05
N TRP A 10 7.87 15.75 -5.76
CA TRP A 10 6.88 16.71 -5.26
C TRP A 10 6.37 17.58 -6.42
N GLN A 11 5.05 17.60 -6.62
CA GLN A 11 4.37 18.37 -7.66
C GLN A 11 3.64 19.56 -7.03
N ASP A 12 4.23 20.74 -7.03
CA ASP A 12 3.50 21.99 -6.75
C ASP A 12 3.51 22.86 -8.02
N LYS A 13 2.65 23.89 -8.07
CA LYS A 13 2.56 24.89 -9.14
C LYS A 13 3.91 25.55 -9.46
N ASN A 14 4.84 25.52 -8.50
CA ASN A 14 6.26 25.75 -8.70
C ASN A 14 7.01 24.51 -8.20
N THR A 15 7.62 23.70 -9.08
CA THR A 15 8.39 22.50 -8.71
C THR A 15 9.29 22.75 -7.50
N VAL A 16 8.89 22.28 -6.31
CA VAL A 16 9.68 22.44 -5.10
C VAL A 16 10.65 21.26 -5.02
N PRO A 17 11.94 21.49 -4.72
CA PRO A 17 12.84 20.41 -4.31
C PRO A 17 12.27 19.62 -3.13
N VAL A 18 12.86 18.47 -2.83
CA VAL A 18 12.56 17.66 -1.63
C VAL A 18 12.46 18.60 -0.42
N PRO A 19 11.30 18.66 0.27
CA PRO A 19 11.12 19.64 1.33
C PRO A 19 12.15 19.52 2.46
N GLN A 20 12.51 20.65 3.05
CA GLN A 20 13.46 20.66 4.15
C GLN A 20 12.95 19.81 5.32
N GLY A 21 13.80 18.93 5.84
CA GLY A 21 13.44 18.00 6.92
C GLY A 21 12.76 16.72 6.43
N MET A 22 12.36 16.62 5.16
CA MET A 22 11.67 15.42 4.64
C MET A 22 12.55 14.18 4.73
N PHE A 23 13.81 14.26 4.27
CA PHE A 23 14.72 13.12 4.28
C PHE A 23 14.98 12.54 5.68
N PRO A 24 15.38 13.32 6.71
CA PRO A 24 15.59 12.76 8.04
C PRO A 24 14.29 12.21 8.67
N LEU A 25 13.14 12.85 8.44
CA LEU A 25 11.86 12.36 8.95
C LEU A 25 11.41 11.06 8.28
N LEU A 26 11.65 10.91 6.96
CA LEU A 26 11.39 9.67 6.25
C LEU A 26 12.16 8.52 6.88
N ILE A 27 13.45 8.71 7.15
CA ILE A 27 14.28 7.69 7.79
C ILE A 27 13.76 7.35 9.19
N ILE A 28 13.37 8.35 9.99
CA ILE A 28 12.80 8.12 11.34
C ILE A 28 11.49 7.33 11.24
N ASN A 29 10.56 7.75 10.39
CA ASN A 29 9.26 7.09 10.23
C ASN A 29 9.41 5.64 9.74
N LEU A 30 10.38 5.37 8.86
CA LEU A 30 10.71 4.02 8.43
C LEU A 30 11.26 3.17 9.57
N LEU A 31 12.20 3.68 10.36
CA LEU A 31 12.79 2.96 11.51
C LEU A 31 11.79 2.74 12.65
N SER A 32 10.86 3.68 12.83
CA SER A 32 9.76 3.53 13.79
C SER A 32 8.71 2.52 13.34
N HIS A 33 8.72 2.11 12.06
CA HIS A 33 7.82 1.08 11.57
C HIS A 33 8.19 -0.29 12.14
N LYS A 34 7.30 -0.82 12.98
CA LYS A 34 7.43 -2.16 13.53
C LYS A 34 6.07 -2.83 13.61
N ASN A 35 5.94 -3.95 12.92
CA ASN A 35 4.81 -4.87 13.09
C ASN A 35 5.33 -6.32 13.11
N ASP A 36 4.43 -7.29 13.28
CA ASP A 36 4.78 -8.71 13.36
C ASP A 36 5.40 -9.31 12.09
N TYR A 37 5.30 -8.59 10.97
CA TYR A 37 5.68 -9.07 9.64
C TYR A 37 6.83 -8.28 9.01
N CYS A 38 7.11 -7.08 9.51
CA CYS A 38 8.10 -6.17 8.96
C CYS A 38 8.82 -5.42 10.07
N THR A 39 10.14 -5.46 10.03
CA THR A 39 10.99 -4.58 10.82
C THR A 39 11.98 -3.87 9.90
N VAL A 40 12.19 -2.59 10.15
CA VAL A 40 13.20 -1.78 9.47
C VAL A 40 14.28 -1.44 10.47
N ASP A 41 15.51 -1.83 10.17
CA ASP A 41 16.67 -1.61 11.03
C ASP A 41 17.82 -1.03 10.21
N PHE A 42 18.78 -0.43 10.88
CA PHE A 42 20.07 -0.23 10.25
C PHE A 42 20.76 -1.57 10.00
N PRO A 43 21.60 -1.64 8.95
CA PRO A 43 22.55 -2.73 8.83
C PRO A 43 23.35 -2.91 10.12
N GLN A 44 23.50 -4.15 10.59
CA GLN A 44 24.36 -4.50 11.72
C GLN A 44 25.72 -4.98 11.20
N SER A 45 26.78 -4.63 11.93
CA SER A 45 28.17 -4.96 11.62
C SER A 45 28.39 -6.31 12.28
N THR A 46 28.68 -7.31 11.46
CA THR A 46 29.15 -8.61 11.97
C THR A 46 30.67 -8.63 12.14
N PHE A 47 31.36 -7.53 11.81
CA PHE A 47 32.80 -7.40 11.93
C PHE A 47 33.17 -6.07 12.58
N SER A 48 34.15 -6.16 13.48
CA SER A 48 34.92 -5.12 14.19
C SER A 48 34.52 -3.65 13.93
N PRO A 49 34.37 -2.81 14.97
CA PRO A 49 33.95 -1.39 14.87
C PRO A 49 34.84 -0.47 14.00
N LEU A 50 35.87 -1.01 13.34
CA LEU A 50 36.84 -0.33 12.49
C LEU A 50 36.53 -0.43 10.98
N ASP A 51 35.54 -1.20 10.53
CA ASP A 51 35.12 -1.23 9.13
C ASP A 51 33.61 -0.95 8.98
N PRO A 52 33.18 0.33 9.04
CA PRO A 52 31.80 0.68 8.76
C PRO A 52 31.56 0.58 7.25
N GLN A 53 31.20 -0.60 6.75
CA GLN A 53 30.56 -0.77 5.43
C GLN A 53 29.12 -0.22 5.41
N TYR A 54 28.87 0.82 6.20
CA TYR A 54 27.60 1.50 6.29
C TYR A 54 27.67 2.79 5.48
N TYR A 55 27.04 2.77 4.31
CA TYR A 55 26.90 3.98 3.50
C TYR A 55 25.85 4.89 4.15
N ARG A 56 26.32 5.74 5.07
CA ARG A 56 25.61 6.92 5.57
C ARG A 56 26.35 8.15 5.07
N TYR A 57 26.00 8.60 3.88
CA TYR A 57 26.37 9.93 3.43
C TYR A 57 25.28 10.91 3.88
N ARG A 58 25.59 12.22 3.86
CA ARG A 58 24.63 13.25 4.29
C ARG A 58 23.25 13.09 3.63
N ASP A 59 23.27 12.63 2.38
CA ASP A 59 22.10 12.53 1.51
C ASP A 59 21.81 11.09 1.06
N ALA A 60 22.43 10.06 1.66
CA ALA A 60 22.19 8.68 1.27
C ALA A 60 22.32 7.74 2.46
N LEU A 61 21.36 6.82 2.59
CA LEU A 61 21.31 5.89 3.70
C LEU A 61 20.87 4.49 3.27
N SER A 62 21.50 3.47 3.85
CA SER A 62 21.13 2.07 3.66
C SER A 62 20.35 1.53 4.85
N LEU A 63 19.22 0.88 4.59
CA LEU A 63 18.36 0.23 5.57
C LEU A 63 18.26 -1.28 5.29
N TRP A 64 18.12 -2.06 6.35
CA TRP A 64 17.66 -3.44 6.25
C TRP A 64 16.16 -3.50 6.50
N ILE A 65 15.45 -4.16 5.60
CA ILE A 65 14.04 -4.47 5.77
C ILE A 65 13.94 -5.98 5.94
N LYS A 66 13.42 -6.43 7.07
CA LYS A 66 13.13 -7.84 7.33
C LYS A 66 11.65 -8.06 7.15
N ILE A 67 11.25 -8.96 6.25
CA ILE A 67 9.85 -9.28 5.97
C ILE A 67 9.60 -10.75 6.23
N LYS A 68 8.51 -11.06 6.94
CA LYS A 68 8.06 -12.43 7.25
C LYS A 68 6.92 -12.83 6.31
N ILE A 69 7.26 -13.61 5.28
CA ILE A 69 6.27 -14.21 4.35
C ILE A 69 5.93 -15.63 4.81
N ARG A 70 6.95 -16.49 4.89
CA ARG A 70 6.89 -17.82 5.54
C ARG A 70 8.01 -17.96 6.57
N VAL A 71 9.17 -17.45 6.21
CA VAL A 71 10.37 -17.28 7.05
C VAL A 71 10.77 -15.81 6.95
N TRP A 72 11.41 -15.29 7.99
CA TRP A 72 12.03 -13.97 7.95
C TRP A 72 13.11 -13.91 6.86
N LYS A 73 12.93 -12.99 5.91
CA LYS A 73 13.94 -12.68 4.89
C LYS A 73 14.38 -11.24 5.03
N ARG A 74 15.67 -11.02 4.90
CA ARG A 74 16.31 -9.71 4.98
C ARG A 74 16.62 -9.18 3.59
N TYR A 75 16.34 -7.91 3.41
CA TYR A 75 16.58 -7.17 2.18
C TYR A 75 17.31 -5.86 2.48
N THR A 76 18.00 -5.31 1.47
CA THR A 76 18.68 -4.03 1.59
C THR A 76 17.98 -3.00 0.70
N LEU A 77 17.70 -1.84 1.29
CA LEU A 77 17.14 -0.68 0.61
C LEU A 77 18.11 0.49 0.73
N HIS A 78 18.40 1.17 -0.37
CA HIS A 78 19.10 2.45 -0.36
C HIS A 78 18.08 3.57 -0.56
N ILE A 79 18.16 4.60 0.27
CA ILE A 79 17.34 5.81 0.18
C ILE A 79 18.29 6.98 -0.03
N ILE A 80 18.13 7.69 -1.13
CA ILE A 80 19.05 8.73 -1.57
C ILE A 80 18.26 10.01 -1.82
N ASN A 81 18.65 11.09 -1.18
CA ASN A 81 18.12 12.43 -1.40
C ASN A 81 18.91 13.11 -2.52
N HIS A 82 18.31 13.24 -3.69
CA HIS A 82 18.89 14.00 -4.80
C HIS A 82 18.53 15.49 -4.77
N TYR A 83 17.90 15.96 -3.68
CA TYR A 83 17.34 17.29 -3.49
C TYR A 83 16.20 17.66 -4.45
N THR A 84 16.16 17.09 -5.65
CA THR A 84 15.06 17.21 -6.63
C THR A 84 14.01 16.14 -6.45
N HIS A 85 14.40 14.98 -5.92
CA HIS A 85 13.55 13.83 -5.63
C HIS A 85 14.22 12.96 -4.57
N ILE A 86 13.47 12.05 -3.98
CA ILE A 86 14.03 10.95 -3.18
C ILE A 86 14.05 9.70 -4.05
N GLU A 87 15.22 9.10 -4.20
CA GLU A 87 15.42 7.83 -4.88
C GLU A 87 15.39 6.68 -3.87
N VAL A 88 14.65 5.63 -4.21
CA VAL A 88 14.48 4.42 -3.42
C VAL A 88 14.93 3.23 -4.26
N TYR A 89 16.07 2.66 -3.91
CA TYR A 89 16.71 1.60 -4.66
C TYR A 89 16.72 0.29 -3.87
N PHE A 90 16.09 -0.73 -4.45
CA PHE A 90 16.06 -2.07 -3.88
C PHE A 90 17.23 -2.92 -4.38
N VAL A 91 18.01 -3.48 -3.45
CA VAL A 91 19.13 -4.37 -3.78
C VAL A 91 18.62 -5.80 -3.97
N GLY A 92 18.47 -6.22 -5.23
CA GLY A 92 18.15 -7.59 -5.58
C GLY A 92 17.72 -7.77 -7.02
N SER A 93 17.51 -9.03 -7.42
CA SER A 93 17.00 -9.35 -8.75
C SER A 93 15.53 -8.90 -8.88
N VAL A 94 15.13 -8.60 -10.10
CA VAL A 94 13.74 -8.23 -10.42
C VAL A 94 12.72 -9.27 -9.93
N GLN A 95 13.06 -10.57 -9.96
CA GLN A 95 12.17 -11.62 -9.43
C GLN A 95 11.94 -11.50 -7.92
N LYS A 96 12.98 -11.15 -7.16
CA LYS A 96 12.83 -10.88 -5.72
C LYS A 96 12.04 -9.59 -5.53
N ALA A 97 12.37 -8.54 -6.29
CA ALA A 97 11.69 -7.26 -6.23
C ALA A 97 10.17 -7.40 -6.43
N LYS A 98 9.71 -8.15 -7.45
CA LYS A 98 8.28 -8.39 -7.69
C LYS A 98 7.50 -8.89 -6.46
N GLN A 99 8.15 -9.66 -5.60
CA GLN A 99 7.50 -10.23 -4.41
C GLN A 99 7.37 -9.25 -3.25
N ILE A 100 8.19 -8.19 -3.20
CA ILE A 100 8.33 -7.35 -1.99
C ILE A 100 8.32 -5.84 -2.25
N CYS A 101 8.70 -5.38 -3.44
CA CYS A 101 8.73 -3.97 -3.80
C CYS A 101 7.35 -3.30 -3.74
N PRO A 102 6.21 -3.96 -4.00
CA PRO A 102 4.90 -3.34 -3.78
C PRO A 102 4.66 -3.04 -2.30
N TYR A 103 5.07 -3.94 -1.40
CA TYR A 103 5.01 -3.72 0.05
C TYR A 103 5.96 -2.60 0.49
N ILE A 104 7.20 -2.62 0.01
CA ILE A 104 8.18 -1.56 0.29
C ILE A 104 7.68 -0.20 -0.21
N ARG A 105 7.08 -0.14 -1.40
CA ARG A 105 6.46 1.08 -1.95
C ARG A 105 5.38 1.60 -1.00
N LYS A 106 4.41 0.76 -0.60
CA LYS A 106 3.35 1.17 0.35
C LYS A 106 3.95 1.69 1.66
N LEU A 107 4.91 0.97 2.23
CA LEU A 107 5.61 1.36 3.46
C LEU A 107 6.31 2.72 3.34
N VAL A 108 7.06 2.92 2.26
CA VAL A 108 7.80 4.15 2.00
C VAL A 108 6.85 5.32 1.76
N MET A 109 5.81 5.15 0.95
CA MET A 109 4.83 6.20 0.69
C MET A 109 4.07 6.61 1.96
N LYS A 110 3.71 5.63 2.81
CA LYS A 110 3.15 5.92 4.13
C LYS A 110 4.13 6.74 4.99
N ALA A 111 5.40 6.34 5.04
CA ALA A 111 6.41 7.06 5.81
C ALA A 111 6.61 8.50 5.30
N VAL A 112 6.62 8.73 3.98
CA VAL A 112 6.67 10.07 3.38
C VAL A 112 5.43 10.88 3.74
N SER A 113 4.23 10.30 3.63
CA SER A 113 2.99 10.96 4.00
C SER A 113 2.99 11.38 5.48
N ASP A 114 3.45 10.50 6.36
CA ASP A 114 3.57 10.79 7.79
C ASP A 114 4.66 11.84 8.06
N SER A 115 5.72 11.89 7.25
CA SER A 115 6.74 12.94 7.34
C SER A 115 6.20 14.30 6.88
N ALA A 116 5.46 14.34 5.78
CA ALA A 116 4.83 15.56 5.26
C ALA A 116 3.86 16.18 6.27
N LYS A 117 3.05 15.34 6.95
CA LYS A 117 2.20 15.76 8.09
C LYS A 117 3.00 16.46 9.17
N ALA A 118 4.13 15.87 9.58
CA ALA A 118 4.94 16.36 10.69
C ALA A 118 5.55 17.74 10.43
N ILE A 119 5.74 18.13 9.16
CA ILE A 119 6.26 19.44 8.75
C ILE A 119 5.20 20.36 8.13
N ASN A 120 3.92 19.98 8.21
CA ASN A 120 2.77 20.75 7.73
C ASN A 120 2.87 21.15 6.25
N ILE A 121 3.22 20.19 5.40
CA ILE A 121 3.27 20.35 3.93
C ILE A 121 2.15 19.52 3.28
N GLU A 122 1.58 20.05 2.20
CA GLU A 122 0.54 19.38 1.41
C GLU A 122 1.03 18.03 0.83
N TYR A 123 0.09 17.09 0.64
CA TYR A 123 0.38 15.75 0.10
C TYR A 123 0.48 15.77 -1.43
N ASN A 124 1.50 16.46 -1.93
CA ASN A 124 1.71 16.59 -3.36
C ASN A 124 2.87 15.73 -3.87
N HIS A 125 3.20 14.67 -3.14
CA HIS A 125 4.25 13.74 -3.52
C HIS A 125 3.67 12.56 -4.31
N VAL A 126 4.33 12.21 -5.41
CA VAL A 126 3.92 11.14 -6.32
C VAL A 126 5.06 10.16 -6.55
N THR A 127 4.72 8.93 -6.93
CA THR A 127 5.70 7.94 -7.38
C THR A 127 6.03 8.10 -8.86
N ALA A 128 7.31 8.04 -9.20
CA ALA A 128 7.78 8.21 -10.57
C ALA A 128 9.02 7.37 -10.88
N PHE A 129 9.42 7.38 -12.14
CA PHE A 129 10.69 6.85 -12.64
C PHE A 129 11.45 7.91 -13.42
N SER A 130 12.77 7.75 -13.56
CA SER A 130 13.58 8.60 -14.43
C SER A 130 13.10 8.48 -15.87
N CYS A 131 12.84 9.62 -16.52
CA CYS A 131 12.44 9.61 -17.92
C CYS A 131 13.63 9.27 -18.83
N PRO A 132 13.51 8.29 -19.74
CA PRO A 132 14.58 7.96 -20.68
C PRO A 132 14.80 9.04 -21.74
N LYS A 133 13.77 9.86 -22.03
CA LYS A 133 13.84 10.93 -23.04
C LYS A 133 14.62 12.16 -22.54
N ARG A 134 14.57 12.48 -21.25
CA ARG A 134 15.15 13.71 -20.69
C ARG A 134 15.52 13.55 -19.21
N SER A 135 16.75 13.92 -18.85
CA SER A 135 17.28 13.78 -17.48
C SER A 135 16.57 14.61 -16.41
N THR A 136 15.94 15.73 -16.79
CA THR A 136 15.17 16.60 -15.89
C THR A 136 13.68 16.27 -15.88
N CYS A 137 13.25 15.19 -16.54
CA CYS A 137 11.86 14.78 -16.63
C CYS A 137 11.65 13.50 -15.83
N TYR A 138 10.46 13.36 -15.27
CA TYR A 138 10.03 12.16 -14.57
C TYR A 138 8.85 11.53 -15.28
N CYS A 139 8.79 10.20 -15.30
CA CYS A 139 7.61 9.43 -15.71
C CYS A 139 6.80 9.15 -14.44
N VAL A 140 5.80 9.97 -14.18
CA VAL A 140 4.91 9.84 -13.03
C VAL A 140 4.00 8.67 -13.30
N VAL A 141 3.86 7.79 -12.30
CA VAL A 141 2.97 6.64 -12.38
C VAL A 141 1.71 6.98 -11.62
N ASP A 142 0.61 7.15 -12.36
CA ASP A 142 -0.71 7.24 -11.77
C ASP A 142 -1.28 5.83 -11.57
N VAL A 143 -2.03 5.65 -10.49
CA VAL A 143 -2.66 4.37 -10.16
C VAL A 143 -4.16 4.62 -10.04
N GLU A 144 -4.82 4.72 -11.18
CA GLU A 144 -6.28 4.79 -11.28
C GLU A 144 -6.83 3.41 -11.64
N GLU A 145 -7.82 2.94 -10.87
CA GLU A 145 -8.80 1.91 -11.24
C GLU A 145 -8.32 0.72 -12.12
N GLU A 146 -7.11 0.18 -11.84
CA GLU A 146 -6.53 -1.05 -12.43
C GLU A 146 -5.61 -0.87 -13.66
N ASP A 147 -5.45 0.35 -14.20
CA ASP A 147 -4.48 0.66 -15.26
C ASP A 147 -3.36 1.59 -14.74
N PHE A 148 -2.10 1.26 -15.08
CA PHE A 148 -0.95 2.10 -14.75
C PHE A 148 -0.70 3.09 -15.88
N GLU A 149 -1.19 4.31 -15.72
CA GLU A 149 -0.84 5.39 -16.65
C GLU A 149 0.50 6.01 -16.28
N THR A 150 1.34 6.24 -17.30
CA THR A 150 2.63 6.91 -17.13
C THR A 150 2.65 8.23 -17.86
N ASN A 151 2.70 9.32 -17.10
CA ASN A 151 2.67 10.66 -17.62
C ASN A 151 4.01 11.36 -17.37
N CYS A 152 4.61 11.87 -18.43
CA CYS A 152 5.86 12.61 -18.32
C CYS A 152 5.62 14.03 -17.80
N THR A 153 6.41 14.48 -16.83
CA THR A 153 6.28 15.83 -16.26
C THR A 153 6.58 16.96 -17.25
N SER A 154 7.31 16.68 -18.33
CA SER A 154 7.83 17.74 -19.23
C SER A 154 7.98 17.31 -20.69
N CYS A 155 7.58 16.10 -21.06
CA CYS A 155 7.64 15.65 -22.46
C CYS A 155 6.33 15.99 -23.17
N ALA A 156 6.40 16.30 -24.47
CA ALA A 156 5.21 16.47 -25.31
C ALA A 156 4.42 15.17 -25.45
N ASP A 157 5.13 14.05 -25.62
CA ASP A 157 4.58 12.69 -25.59
C ASP A 157 5.21 11.89 -24.45
N SER A 158 4.42 11.12 -23.72
CA SER A 158 4.89 10.24 -22.64
C SER A 158 5.98 9.28 -23.12
N ALA A 159 6.95 9.01 -22.27
CA ALA A 159 7.99 8.04 -22.56
C ALA A 159 7.46 6.62 -22.36
N ASP A 160 7.86 5.73 -23.24
CA ASP A 160 7.57 4.31 -23.08
C ASP A 160 8.52 3.72 -22.04
N ILE A 161 8.04 3.61 -20.81
CA ILE A 161 8.69 2.81 -19.77
C ILE A 161 7.99 1.46 -19.71
N SER A 162 8.76 0.40 -19.94
CA SER A 162 8.21 -0.95 -20.00
C SER A 162 9.14 -1.95 -19.32
N GLY A 163 8.56 -3.08 -18.95
CA GLY A 163 9.28 -4.21 -18.38
C GLY A 163 9.27 -4.29 -16.86
N ASP A 164 9.53 -5.50 -16.39
CA ASP A 164 9.41 -5.91 -15.00
C ASP A 164 10.28 -5.12 -14.02
N SER A 165 11.40 -4.57 -14.49
CA SER A 165 12.32 -3.79 -13.66
C SER A 165 11.69 -2.49 -13.15
N TYR A 166 10.68 -1.96 -13.85
CA TYR A 166 9.87 -0.82 -13.40
C TYR A 166 8.64 -1.33 -12.63
N TRP A 167 7.88 -2.22 -13.25
CA TRP A 167 6.56 -2.62 -12.75
C TRP A 167 6.60 -3.52 -11.50
N CYS A 168 7.76 -4.06 -11.13
CA CYS A 168 7.93 -4.79 -9.87
C CYS A 168 7.59 -3.96 -8.62
N TRP A 169 7.57 -2.63 -8.69
CA TRP A 169 7.12 -1.76 -7.59
C TRP A 169 5.60 -1.63 -7.46
N PHE A 170 4.87 -2.01 -8.50
CA PHE A 170 3.43 -1.74 -8.63
C PHE A 170 2.58 -3.02 -8.76
N GLY A 171 3.20 -4.19 -8.91
CA GLY A 171 2.50 -5.47 -9.04
C GLY A 171 1.59 -5.82 -7.85
N ILE A 172 0.53 -6.58 -8.13
CA ILE A 172 -0.31 -7.25 -7.13
C ILE A 172 0.55 -8.30 -6.40
N VAL A 173 0.46 -8.33 -5.07
CA VAL A 173 1.24 -9.25 -4.23
C VAL A 173 0.62 -10.64 -4.27
N ASP A 174 0.93 -11.41 -5.31
CA ASP A 174 0.73 -12.86 -5.30
C ASP A 174 1.90 -13.50 -4.55
N CYS A 175 1.69 -13.82 -3.27
CA CYS A 175 2.56 -14.75 -2.56
C CYS A 175 2.13 -16.21 -2.78
N ASP A 176 1.86 -16.59 -4.02
CA ASP A 176 2.02 -17.94 -4.60
C ASP A 176 1.48 -17.90 -6.04
N SER A 177 2.35 -17.83 -7.04
CA SER A 177 1.91 -17.70 -8.43
C SER A 177 1.13 -18.93 -8.93
N LYS A 178 -0.06 -18.68 -9.51
CA LYS A 178 -0.48 -19.24 -10.80
C LYS A 178 -1.30 -18.20 -11.55
N ILE A 179 -0.81 -17.82 -12.73
CA ILE A 179 -1.48 -16.98 -13.72
C ILE A 179 -2.85 -17.58 -14.07
N ILE A 180 -3.92 -16.78 -14.01
CA ILE A 180 -4.91 -16.60 -15.10
C ILE A 180 -5.39 -15.15 -15.09
N MET A 181 -5.20 -14.45 -16.21
CA MET A 181 -5.96 -13.26 -16.57
C MET A 181 -7.34 -13.69 -17.10
N SER A 182 -8.42 -13.03 -16.68
CA SER A 182 -9.60 -12.77 -17.53
C SER A 182 -10.66 -11.95 -16.78
N ASP A 183 -10.92 -10.75 -17.30
CA ASP A 183 -12.23 -10.21 -17.65
C ASP A 183 -13.44 -10.70 -16.82
N SER A 184 -13.82 -9.92 -15.80
CA SER A 184 -15.21 -9.51 -15.56
C SER A 184 -15.32 -8.66 -14.29
N GLY A 185 -15.58 -7.37 -14.46
CA GLY A 185 -16.40 -6.53 -13.60
C GLY A 185 -16.12 -6.52 -12.09
N HIS A 186 -15.48 -5.44 -11.65
CA HIS A 186 -15.68 -4.78 -10.36
C HIS A 186 -15.52 -5.64 -9.10
N SER A 187 -14.27 -5.95 -8.71
CA SER A 187 -13.93 -6.04 -7.29
C SER A 187 -12.41 -6.14 -7.10
N GLN A 188 -11.81 -5.14 -6.45
CA GLN A 188 -10.40 -5.17 -6.04
C GLN A 188 -10.07 -6.51 -5.34
N VAL A 189 -9.10 -7.24 -5.89
CA VAL A 189 -8.61 -8.51 -5.33
C VAL A 189 -7.67 -8.19 -4.16
N LEU A 190 -8.01 -8.71 -2.99
CA LEU A 190 -7.27 -8.55 -1.74
C LEU A 190 -6.21 -9.63 -1.60
N ASN A 191 -5.09 -9.26 -1.02
CA ASN A 191 -3.98 -10.16 -0.70
C ASN A 191 -3.52 -9.97 0.75
N VAL A 192 -2.51 -10.75 1.15
CA VAL A 192 -2.00 -10.75 2.54
C VAL A 192 -1.50 -9.37 3.00
N CYS A 193 -1.12 -8.47 2.08
CA CYS A 193 -0.73 -7.10 2.44
C CYS A 193 -1.90 -6.23 2.88
N ASP A 194 -3.13 -6.60 2.55
CA ASP A 194 -4.34 -5.87 2.94
C ASP A 194 -4.89 -6.38 4.29
N LEU A 195 -4.21 -7.34 4.93
CA LEU A 195 -4.60 -7.92 6.21
C LEU A 195 -4.77 -6.86 7.31
N ASP A 196 -3.86 -5.89 7.40
CA ASP A 196 -3.91 -4.83 8.42
C ASP A 196 -5.13 -3.93 8.25
N ASP A 197 -5.42 -3.57 7.00
CA ASP A 197 -6.58 -2.77 6.62
C ASP A 197 -7.90 -3.53 6.91
N ILE A 198 -7.95 -4.83 6.59
CA ILE A 198 -9.11 -5.69 6.86
C ILE A 198 -9.36 -5.83 8.36
N LEU A 199 -8.31 -6.11 9.15
CA LEU A 199 -8.45 -6.25 10.59
C LEU A 199 -8.86 -4.94 11.26
N THR A 200 -8.34 -3.81 10.77
CA THR A 200 -8.74 -2.47 11.23
C THR A 200 -10.21 -2.21 10.94
N ASP A 201 -10.67 -2.46 9.72
CA ASP A 201 -12.07 -2.23 9.37
C ASP A 201 -13.04 -3.18 10.10
N LEU A 202 -12.64 -4.44 10.34
CA LEU A 202 -13.43 -5.38 11.15
C LEU A 202 -13.57 -4.87 12.58
N LYS A 203 -12.47 -4.38 13.17
CA LYS A 203 -12.45 -3.85 14.53
C LYS A 203 -13.26 -2.56 14.64
N ASP A 204 -13.10 -1.63 13.71
CA ASP A 204 -13.83 -0.36 13.67
C ASP A 204 -15.32 -0.57 13.36
N GLY A 205 -15.64 -1.63 12.61
CA GLY A 205 -17.00 -2.13 12.41
C GLY A 205 -17.55 -2.94 13.59
N HIS A 206 -16.86 -2.98 14.73
CA HIS A 206 -17.24 -3.71 15.95
C HIS A 206 -17.52 -5.21 15.74
N TYR A 207 -16.75 -5.85 14.86
CA TYR A 207 -16.84 -7.30 14.66
C TYR A 207 -16.44 -8.05 15.93
N TYR A 208 -17.21 -9.07 16.31
CA TYR A 208 -16.89 -9.93 17.44
C TYR A 208 -15.93 -11.03 17.01
N SER A 209 -14.67 -10.95 17.47
CA SER A 209 -13.63 -11.91 17.10
C SER A 209 -13.96 -13.36 17.48
N SER A 210 -14.87 -13.59 18.42
CA SER A 210 -15.39 -14.93 18.76
C SER A 210 -16.01 -15.66 17.57
N ASP A 211 -16.55 -14.92 16.62
CA ASP A 211 -17.38 -15.46 15.53
C ASP A 211 -16.52 -15.81 14.29
N TRP A 212 -15.19 -15.75 14.43
CA TRP A 212 -14.23 -15.97 13.36
C TRP A 212 -14.38 -17.30 12.61
N LYS A 213 -14.89 -18.35 13.27
CA LYS A 213 -15.14 -19.66 12.66
C LYS A 213 -16.27 -19.59 11.64
N ASP A 214 -17.39 -18.97 12.03
CA ASP A 214 -18.55 -18.83 11.16
C ASP A 214 -18.20 -17.98 9.95
N LEU A 215 -17.49 -16.87 10.18
CA LEU A 215 -16.94 -16.06 9.10
C LEU A 215 -16.01 -16.88 8.19
N GLY A 216 -15.09 -17.65 8.77
CA GLY A 216 -14.19 -18.53 8.01
C GLY A 216 -14.93 -19.53 7.11
N LEU A 217 -16.01 -20.14 7.61
CA LEU A 217 -16.85 -21.03 6.82
C LEU A 217 -17.54 -20.30 5.66
N LYS A 218 -18.09 -19.10 5.89
CA LYS A 218 -18.72 -18.29 4.84
C LYS A 218 -17.72 -17.83 3.78
N LEU A 219 -16.48 -17.58 4.19
CA LEU A 219 -15.37 -17.24 3.30
C LEU A 219 -14.82 -18.45 2.51
N GLY A 220 -15.28 -19.68 2.79
CA GLY A 220 -14.92 -20.88 2.02
C GLY A 220 -13.81 -21.72 2.63
N LEU A 221 -13.39 -21.43 3.88
CA LEU A 221 -12.47 -22.29 4.61
C LEU A 221 -13.19 -23.54 5.10
N TYR A 222 -12.54 -24.70 4.98
CA TYR A 222 -13.10 -25.95 5.47
C TYR A 222 -12.94 -26.08 6.98
N ASP A 223 -13.86 -26.80 7.61
CA ASP A 223 -13.84 -27.05 9.06
C ASP A 223 -12.49 -27.59 9.53
N THR A 224 -11.87 -28.49 8.77
CA THR A 224 -10.52 -29.02 9.06
C THR A 224 -9.46 -27.93 9.21
N THR A 225 -9.51 -26.89 8.38
CA THR A 225 -8.59 -25.74 8.46
C THR A 225 -8.91 -24.87 9.67
N LEU A 226 -10.19 -24.69 9.99
CA LEU A 226 -10.62 -23.92 11.17
C LEU A 226 -10.28 -24.66 12.47
N SER A 227 -10.50 -25.97 12.57
CA SER A 227 -10.08 -26.77 13.73
C SER A 227 -8.55 -26.74 13.91
N ALA A 228 -7.80 -26.75 12.81
CA ALA A 228 -6.35 -26.58 12.86
C ALA A 228 -5.95 -25.18 13.40
N ILE A 229 -6.67 -24.11 13.04
CA ILE A 229 -6.41 -22.78 13.62
C ILE A 229 -6.76 -22.78 15.12
N GLU A 230 -7.90 -23.33 15.51
CA GLU A 230 -8.33 -23.36 16.90
C GLU A 230 -7.35 -24.10 17.82
N SER A 231 -6.81 -25.22 17.36
CA SER A 231 -5.85 -26.04 18.12
C SER A 231 -4.45 -25.42 18.22
N ASN A 232 -4.05 -24.60 17.25
CA ASN A 232 -2.70 -24.01 17.21
C ASN A 232 -2.61 -22.63 17.88
N TYR A 233 -3.74 -21.97 18.15
CA TYR A 233 -3.79 -20.63 18.72
C TYR A 233 -4.76 -20.57 19.89
N PHE A 234 -4.36 -19.94 21.00
CA PHE A 234 -5.20 -19.83 22.20
C PHE A 234 -6.05 -18.56 22.20
N ASP A 235 -5.48 -17.45 21.72
CA ASP A 235 -6.14 -16.16 21.69
C ASP A 235 -7.13 -16.04 20.52
N VAL A 236 -8.28 -15.40 20.78
CA VAL A 236 -9.38 -15.29 19.82
C VAL A 236 -9.02 -14.31 18.69
N GLU A 237 -8.28 -13.24 18.98
CA GLU A 237 -7.81 -12.30 17.96
C GLU A 237 -6.79 -12.97 17.03
N ASP A 238 -5.86 -13.76 17.59
CA ASP A 238 -4.90 -14.55 16.79
C ASP A 238 -5.61 -15.56 15.87
N ARG A 239 -6.69 -16.18 16.34
CA ARG A 239 -7.51 -17.10 15.54
C ARG A 239 -8.22 -16.38 14.40
N LEU A 240 -8.88 -15.24 14.69
CA LEU A 240 -9.50 -14.40 13.66
C LEU A 240 -8.46 -13.98 12.62
N ARG A 241 -7.34 -13.43 13.07
CA ARG A 241 -6.24 -13.04 12.19
C ARG A 241 -5.75 -14.17 11.32
N LYS A 242 -5.56 -15.37 11.89
CA LYS A 242 -5.10 -16.52 11.12
C LYS A 242 -6.15 -17.01 10.12
N CYS A 243 -7.42 -16.90 10.46
CA CYS A 243 -8.55 -17.17 9.57
C CYS A 243 -8.51 -16.25 8.35
N ILE A 244 -8.39 -14.93 8.56
CA ILE A 244 -8.29 -13.95 7.47
C ILE A 244 -7.05 -14.22 6.61
N VAL A 245 -5.89 -14.53 7.22
CA VAL A 245 -4.68 -14.93 6.47
C VAL A 245 -4.94 -16.14 5.58
N LYS A 246 -5.64 -17.17 6.07
CA LYS A 246 -5.96 -18.37 5.27
C LYS A 246 -6.91 -18.07 4.12
N TRP A 247 -7.87 -17.17 4.33
CA TRP A 247 -8.75 -16.68 3.27
C TRP A 247 -7.98 -15.89 2.20
N LEU A 248 -7.11 -14.95 2.60
CA LEU A 248 -6.25 -14.20 1.69
C LEU A 248 -5.24 -15.08 0.94
N GLN A 249 -4.90 -16.25 1.50
CA GLN A 249 -4.09 -17.29 0.85
C GLN A 249 -4.90 -18.21 -0.08
N ARG A 250 -6.19 -17.93 -0.31
CA ARG A 250 -7.08 -18.71 -1.18
C ARG A 250 -7.16 -20.19 -0.79
N ALA A 251 -7.11 -20.48 0.52
CA ALA A 251 -7.12 -21.87 0.99
C ALA A 251 -8.47 -22.56 0.75
N ASN A 252 -8.47 -23.86 0.48
CA ASN A 252 -9.70 -24.67 0.37
C ASN A 252 -10.67 -24.16 -0.70
N GLY A 253 -11.93 -23.91 -0.36
CA GLY A 253 -13.01 -23.51 -1.26
C GLY A 253 -13.23 -21.99 -1.33
N VAL A 254 -12.21 -21.19 -1.00
CA VAL A 254 -12.29 -19.72 -1.05
C VAL A 254 -12.63 -19.22 -2.47
N ASP A 255 -12.08 -19.86 -3.49
CA ASP A 255 -12.34 -19.50 -4.88
C ASP A 255 -13.78 -19.83 -5.31
N ASP A 256 -14.37 -20.90 -4.77
CA ASP A 256 -15.79 -21.24 -4.96
C ASP A 256 -16.72 -20.19 -4.33
N LYS A 257 -16.19 -19.40 -3.39
CA LYS A 257 -16.87 -18.25 -2.77
C LYS A 257 -16.53 -16.92 -3.44
N GLY A 258 -15.87 -16.90 -4.59
CA GLY A 258 -15.57 -15.67 -5.33
C GLY A 258 -14.25 -15.01 -4.93
N GLY A 259 -13.38 -15.72 -4.20
CA GLY A 259 -12.03 -15.27 -3.90
C GLY A 259 -11.93 -14.15 -2.84
N PRO A 260 -10.71 -13.73 -2.51
CA PRO A 260 -10.48 -12.72 -1.49
C PRO A 260 -10.74 -11.32 -2.03
N THR A 261 -11.95 -10.80 -1.85
CA THR A 261 -12.34 -9.44 -2.23
C THR A 261 -13.14 -8.77 -1.13
N TRP A 262 -13.20 -7.42 -1.14
CA TRP A 262 -14.05 -6.67 -0.20
C TRP A 262 -15.53 -7.06 -0.34
N THR A 263 -15.98 -7.32 -1.57
CA THR A 263 -17.36 -7.76 -1.85
C THR A 263 -17.64 -9.13 -1.23
N THR A 264 -16.72 -10.09 -1.35
CA THR A 264 -16.84 -11.41 -0.73
C THR A 264 -16.81 -11.31 0.80
N LEU A 265 -15.97 -10.45 1.37
CA LEU A 265 -15.93 -10.22 2.81
C LEU A 265 -17.23 -9.61 3.34
N VAL A 266 -17.74 -8.55 2.72
CA VAL A 266 -19.01 -7.91 3.09
C VAL A 266 -20.15 -8.92 3.01
N ARG A 267 -20.23 -9.71 1.94
CA ARG A 267 -21.24 -10.75 1.78
C ARG A 267 -21.14 -11.84 2.85
N ALA A 268 -19.92 -12.25 3.22
CA ALA A 268 -19.72 -13.23 4.28
C ALA A 268 -20.17 -12.67 5.64
N LEU A 269 -19.87 -11.40 5.94
CA LEU A 269 -20.33 -10.72 7.16
C LEU A 269 -21.86 -10.58 7.21
N GLU A 270 -22.50 -10.24 6.09
CA GLU A 270 -23.97 -10.20 5.97
C GLU A 270 -24.60 -11.58 6.25
N GLN A 271 -23.93 -12.67 5.86
CA GLN A 271 -24.36 -14.05 6.12
C GLN A 271 -24.06 -14.55 7.54
N CYS A 272 -23.23 -13.85 8.30
CA CYS A 272 -22.88 -14.11 9.70
C CYS A 272 -23.64 -13.19 10.67
N ASP A 273 -24.74 -12.56 10.22
CA ASP A 273 -25.52 -11.57 10.98
C ASP A 273 -24.72 -10.34 11.48
N SER A 274 -23.48 -10.16 10.99
CA SER A 274 -22.59 -9.03 11.28
C SER A 274 -22.88 -7.84 10.34
N LYS A 275 -24.16 -7.50 10.16
CA LYS A 275 -24.62 -6.41 9.28
C LYS A 275 -24.01 -5.04 9.60
N PRO A 276 -23.85 -4.63 10.88
CA PRO A 276 -23.22 -3.35 11.20
C PRO A 276 -21.78 -3.25 10.69
N THR A 277 -20.99 -4.33 10.86
CA THR A 277 -19.61 -4.41 10.36
C THR A 277 -19.59 -4.40 8.83
N ALA A 278 -20.49 -5.14 8.19
CA ALA A 278 -20.61 -5.18 6.73
C ALA A 278 -20.91 -3.79 6.14
N GLU A 279 -21.84 -3.04 6.75
CA GLU A 279 -22.18 -1.67 6.34
C GLU A 279 -21.04 -0.68 6.61
N HIS A 280 -20.30 -0.83 7.71
CA HIS A 280 -19.10 -0.03 7.99
C HIS A 280 -18.04 -0.19 6.89
N ILE A 281 -17.71 -1.45 6.54
CA ILE A 281 -16.77 -1.75 5.45
C ILE A 281 -17.32 -1.23 4.12
N ARG A 282 -18.63 -1.42 3.85
CA ARG A 282 -19.28 -0.92 2.64
C ARG A 282 -19.12 0.60 2.50
N TYR A 283 -19.34 1.34 3.59
CA TYR A 283 -19.18 2.79 3.60
C TYR A 283 -17.71 3.21 3.36
N ASN A 284 -16.77 2.60 4.08
CA ASN A 284 -15.35 2.99 4.03
C ASN A 284 -14.67 2.64 2.70
N ARG A 285 -15.04 1.51 2.08
CA ARG A 285 -14.34 1.00 0.89
C ARG A 285 -15.06 1.30 -0.43
N PHE A 286 -16.38 1.53 -0.40
CA PHE A 286 -17.16 1.77 -1.62
C PHE A 286 -17.76 3.18 -1.72
N LYS A 287 -18.00 3.89 -0.60
CA LYS A 287 -18.56 5.26 -0.63
C LYS A 287 -17.54 6.39 -0.47
N ARG A 288 -16.41 6.18 0.23
CA ARG A 288 -15.35 7.21 0.28
C ARG A 288 -14.75 7.51 -1.09
N ASN A 289 -14.67 6.50 -1.97
CA ASN A 289 -14.17 6.68 -3.34
C ASN A 289 -15.13 7.51 -4.23
N ALA A 290 -16.42 7.57 -3.91
CA ALA A 290 -17.41 8.38 -4.64
C ALA A 290 -17.48 9.84 -4.16
N ASN A 291 -17.13 10.12 -2.89
CA ASN A 291 -17.12 11.49 -2.35
C ASN A 291 -15.80 12.24 -2.61
N GLN A 292 -14.76 11.57 -3.12
CA GLN A 292 -13.53 12.20 -3.59
C GLN A 292 -13.62 12.70 -5.05
N SER A 293 -14.66 12.28 -5.78
CA SER A 293 -14.93 12.66 -7.18
C SER A 293 -16.00 13.75 -7.32
N GLN A 294 -16.45 14.38 -6.23
CA GLN A 294 -17.60 15.31 -6.23
C GLN A 294 -17.42 16.61 -5.44
N THR A 295 -16.18 17.04 -5.16
CA THR A 295 -15.91 18.38 -4.61
C THR A 295 -14.98 19.16 -5.53
N ASP A 296 -15.44 19.55 -6.72
CA ASP A 296 -14.75 20.59 -7.52
C ASP A 296 -15.64 21.39 -8.49
N ASP A 297 -16.98 21.31 -8.38
CA ASP A 297 -17.88 22.16 -9.18
C ASP A 297 -19.03 22.71 -8.33
N GLU A 298 -18.81 23.85 -7.64
CA GLU A 298 -19.76 24.98 -7.69
C GLU A 298 -19.15 26.25 -7.06
N LEU A 299 -18.62 27.12 -7.92
CA LEU A 299 -18.33 28.52 -7.61
C LEU A 299 -19.33 29.39 -8.40
N CYS A 300 -20.34 29.97 -7.75
CA CYS A 300 -20.64 31.42 -7.78
C CYS A 300 -22.03 31.80 -7.23
N PRO A 301 -22.19 33.05 -6.75
CA PRO A 301 -23.31 33.47 -5.89
C PRO A 301 -24.49 34.08 -6.67
N PRO A 302 -25.73 34.06 -6.14
CA PRO A 302 -26.81 34.82 -6.73
C PRO A 302 -26.81 36.27 -6.21
N THR A 303 -26.58 37.19 -7.14
CA THR A 303 -27.03 38.58 -7.04
C THR A 303 -28.54 38.64 -7.25
N SER A 304 -29.30 39.28 -6.35
CA SER A 304 -30.52 39.99 -6.75
C SER A 304 -30.97 41.04 -5.74
N LYS A 305 -31.20 42.25 -6.27
CA LYS A 305 -31.78 43.43 -5.63
C LYS A 305 -33.32 43.36 -5.62
N LYS A 306 -33.92 44.02 -4.61
CA LYS A 306 -35.26 44.68 -4.55
C LYS A 306 -36.48 43.71 -4.52
N ASN A 307 -37.45 43.83 -3.59
CA ASN A 307 -38.35 44.97 -3.41
C ASN A 307 -39.23 44.90 -2.13
N LYS A 308 -39.84 46.05 -1.82
CA LYS A 308 -40.73 46.47 -0.73
C LYS A 308 -42.00 45.60 -0.52
N HIS A 309 -42.49 45.44 0.73
CA HIS A 309 -43.60 46.24 1.32
C HIS A 309 -43.99 45.84 2.77
N LYS A 310 -44.15 46.89 3.61
CA LYS A 310 -45.08 47.20 4.74
C LYS A 310 -46.01 46.11 5.34
N PRO A 311 -46.44 46.26 6.62
CA PRO A 311 -47.29 47.38 7.11
C PRO A 311 -46.62 48.51 7.88
#